data_AF-A0A377GEM6-F1
#
_entry.id   AF-A0A377GEM6-F1
#
_cell.length_a   1.000
_cell.length_b   1.000
_cell.length_c   1.000
_cell.angle_alpha   90.00
_cell.angle_beta   90.00
_cell.angle_gamma   90.00
#
_symmetry.space_group_name_H-M   'P 1'
#
loop_
_entity.id
_entity.type
_entity.pdbx_description
1 polymer ?
#
loop_
_entity_poly.entity_id
_entity_poly.type
_entity_poly.pdbx_seq_one_letter_code
_entity_poly.pdbx_strand_id
1 'polypeptide(L)'
;MHPRKEQFAKEIYRIVDHYCEQNRHSKYRANSAIPLVLGISDMDAQKLINKILIALPDCFFYLAKPERISEMVNFIAQQYLLFQAQENINDELFPSLLINFVNNLVEDIMLRYYSYA
;
A
#
# COMPACT_ATOMS: atom_id res chain seq x y z
N MET A 1 2.48 16.06 3.83
CA MET A 1 3.21 14.79 3.61
C MET A 1 4.58 15.14 3.03
N HIS A 2 5.65 14.45 3.44
CA HIS A 2 6.98 14.73 2.91
C HIS A 2 7.09 14.31 1.42
N PRO A 3 7.80 15.04 0.54
CA PRO A 3 7.86 14.76 -0.90
C PRO A 3 8.26 13.32 -1.27
N ARG A 4 9.18 12.71 -0.50
CA ARG A 4 9.58 11.30 -0.72
C ARG A 4 8.44 10.31 -0.49
N LYS A 5 7.62 10.52 0.54
CA LYS A 5 6.45 9.68 0.80
C LYS A 5 5.41 9.82 -0.31
N GLU A 6 5.29 11.00 -0.91
CA GLU A 6 4.41 11.18 -2.07
C GLU A 6 4.86 10.38 -3.29
N GLN A 7 6.17 10.35 -3.54
CA GLN A 7 6.74 9.54 -4.62
C GLN A 7 6.47 8.04 -4.39
N PHE A 8 6.72 7.55 -3.18
CA PHE A 8 6.44 6.15 -2.84
C PHE A 8 4.95 5.83 -2.87
N ALA A 9 4.06 6.74 -2.48
CA ALA A 9 2.61 6.53 -2.58
C ALA A 9 2.19 6.30 -4.04
N LYS A 10 2.71 7.11 -4.97
CA LYS A 10 2.46 6.97 -6.40
C LYS A 10 3.04 5.67 -6.95
N GLU A 11 4.21 5.26 -6.48
CA GLU A 11 4.85 4.01 -6.88
C GLU A 11 4.07 2.79 -6.39
N ILE A 12 3.68 2.77 -5.11
CA ILE A 12 2.82 1.73 -4.54
C ILE A 12 1.52 1.62 -5.33
N TYR A 13 0.86 2.74 -5.62
CA TYR A 13 -0.36 2.73 -6.43
C TYR A 13 -0.15 2.06 -7.79
N ARG A 14 0.94 2.38 -8.50
CA ARG A 14 1.27 1.75 -9.79
C ARG A 14 1.54 0.25 -9.67
N ILE A 15 2.22 -0.18 -8.62
CA ILE A 15 2.50 -1.59 -8.36
C ILE A 15 1.19 -2.34 -8.07
N VAL A 16 0.33 -1.78 -7.23
CA VAL A 16 -0.99 -2.32 -6.92
C VAL A 16 -1.84 -2.44 -8.19
N ASP A 17 -1.89 -1.38 -9.00
CA ASP A 17 -2.62 -1.39 -10.26
C ASP A 17 -2.10 -2.47 -11.20
N HIS A 18 -0.78 -2.61 -11.32
CA HIS A 18 -0.16 -3.66 -12.12
C HIS A 18 -0.53 -5.08 -11.63
N TYR A 19 -0.54 -5.32 -10.31
CA TYR A 19 -1.01 -6.59 -9.76
C TYR A 19 -2.50 -6.84 -10.06
N CYS A 20 -3.34 -5.81 -9.95
CA CYS A 20 -4.75 -5.91 -10.33
C CYS A 20 -4.91 -6.19 -11.83
N GLU A 21 -4.10 -5.59 -12.70
CA GLU A 21 -4.10 -5.84 -14.14
C GLU A 21 -3.78 -7.31 -14.46
N GLN A 22 -2.78 -7.88 -13.80
CA GLN A 22 -2.41 -9.29 -13.96
C GLN A 22 -3.56 -10.25 -13.57
N ASN A 23 -4.38 -9.85 -12.60
CA ASN A 23 -5.53 -10.63 -12.14
C ASN A 23 -6.83 -10.28 -12.88
N ARG A 24 -6.78 -9.36 -13.85
CA ARG A 24 -7.96 -8.97 -14.60
C ARG A 24 -8.30 -10.03 -15.65
N HIS A 25 -9.33 -10.83 -15.40
CA HIS A 25 -9.87 -11.78 -16.39
C HIS A 25 -10.69 -11.11 -17.52
N SER A 26 -10.83 -9.78 -17.49
CA SER A 26 -11.69 -9.00 -18.39
C SER A 26 -10.92 -8.38 -19.57
N LYS A 27 -11.50 -8.53 -20.78
CA LYS A 27 -11.04 -7.94 -22.06
C LYS A 27 -11.24 -6.41 -22.16
N TYR A 28 -11.91 -5.77 -21.20
CA TYR A 28 -12.23 -4.34 -21.28
C TYR A 28 -11.06 -3.47 -20.84
N ARG A 29 -10.51 -2.64 -21.74
CA ARG A 29 -9.49 -1.63 -21.39
C ARG A 29 -10.08 -0.57 -20.46
N ALA A 30 -9.74 -0.65 -19.18
CA ALA A 30 -9.85 0.44 -18.22
C ALA A 30 -8.48 1.10 -18.01
N ASN A 31 -8.46 2.37 -17.58
CA ASN A 31 -7.24 3.11 -17.25
C ASN A 31 -6.55 2.61 -15.96
N SER A 32 -7.26 1.83 -15.15
CA SER A 32 -6.83 1.19 -13.91
C SER A 32 -7.63 -0.08 -13.71
N ALA A 33 -7.00 -1.13 -13.20
CA ALA A 33 -7.64 -2.39 -12.83
C ALA A 33 -8.10 -2.42 -11.37
N ILE A 34 -7.66 -1.47 -10.54
CA ILE A 34 -8.00 -1.41 -9.11
C ILE A 34 -9.51 -1.45 -8.85
N PRO A 35 -10.37 -0.63 -9.51
CA PRO A 35 -11.79 -0.63 -9.20
C PRO A 35 -12.49 -1.93 -9.54
N LEU A 36 -11.98 -2.63 -10.55
CA LEU A 36 -12.55 -3.90 -11.01
C LEU A 36 -12.18 -5.07 -10.11
N VAL A 37 -10.98 -5.04 -9.51
CA VAL A 37 -10.46 -6.14 -8.69
C VAL A 37 -10.72 -5.93 -7.20
N LEU A 38 -10.53 -4.71 -6.70
CA LEU A 38 -10.63 -4.37 -5.28
C LEU A 38 -11.95 -3.71 -4.89
N GLY A 39 -12.83 -3.40 -5.85
CA GLY A 39 -14.15 -2.83 -5.57
C GLY A 39 -14.15 -1.42 -4.99
N ILE A 40 -13.05 -0.68 -5.09
CA ILE A 40 -12.91 0.70 -4.61
C ILE A 40 -12.53 1.66 -5.75
N SER A 41 -12.88 2.94 -5.63
CA SER A 41 -12.47 3.93 -6.63
C SER A 41 -10.96 4.16 -6.62
N ASP A 42 -10.40 4.57 -7.76
CA ASP A 42 -8.97 4.95 -7.85
C ASP A 42 -8.61 6.05 -6.85
N MET A 43 -9.52 6.99 -6.62
CA MET A 43 -9.35 8.07 -5.66
C MET A 43 -9.28 7.54 -4.23
N ASP A 44 -10.13 6.58 -3.87
CA ASP A 44 -10.12 5.99 -2.53
C ASP A 44 -8.88 5.13 -2.31
N ALA A 45 -8.45 4.38 -3.33
CA ALA A 45 -7.20 3.63 -3.30
C ALA A 45 -6.01 4.57 -3.05
N GLN A 46 -5.89 5.66 -3.81
CA GLN A 46 -4.85 6.67 -3.60
C GLN A 46 -4.92 7.31 -2.21
N LYS A 47 -6.12 7.64 -1.72
CA LYS A 47 -6.29 8.21 -0.38
C LYS A 47 -5.86 7.22 0.71
N LEU A 48 -6.22 5.94 0.58
CA LEU A 48 -5.84 4.90 1.55
C LEU A 48 -4.32 4.68 1.56
N ILE A 49 -3.70 4.53 0.39
CA ILE A 49 -2.23 4.39 0.29
C ILE A 49 -1.54 5.58 0.92
N ASN A 50 -2.02 6.81 0.66
CA ASN A 50 -1.47 8.01 1.28
C ASN A 50 -1.64 8.00 2.81
N LYS A 51 -2.80 7.61 3.34
CA LYS A 51 -3.04 7.50 4.79
C LYS A 51 -2.07 6.51 5.43
N ILE A 52 -1.89 5.34 4.82
CA ILE A 52 -0.95 4.31 5.27
C ILE A 52 0.47 4.89 5.32
N LEU A 53 0.95 5.49 4.22
CA LEU A 53 2.30 6.04 4.19
C LEU A 53 2.53 7.22 5.16
N ILE A 54 1.51 8.04 5.39
CA ILE A 54 1.58 9.11 6.39
C ILE A 54 1.75 8.51 7.79
N ALA A 55 1.02 7.44 8.10
CA ALA A 55 1.06 6.79 9.40
C ALA A 55 2.34 5.98 9.65
N LEU A 56 3.04 5.54 8.60
CA LEU A 56 4.33 4.86 8.75
C LEU A 56 5.42 5.81 9.27
N PRO A 57 6.35 5.35 10.14
CA PRO A 57 7.51 6.11 10.56
C PRO A 57 8.33 6.68 9.40
N ASP A 58 8.69 7.96 9.50
CA ASP A 58 9.50 8.66 8.50
C ASP A 58 10.87 7.97 8.30
N CYS A 59 11.48 7.47 9.38
CA CYS A 59 12.80 6.81 9.36
C CYS A 59 12.89 5.65 8.36
N PHE A 60 11.77 4.98 8.06
CA PHE A 60 11.70 3.91 7.05
C PHE A 60 12.13 4.37 5.66
N PHE A 61 11.86 5.63 5.34
CA PHE A 61 12.10 6.16 4.00
C PHE A 61 13.39 6.98 3.90
N TYR A 62 13.99 7.37 5.03
CA TYR A 62 15.24 8.13 5.05
C TYR A 62 16.46 7.29 5.35
N LEU A 63 16.33 6.29 6.22
CA LEU A 63 17.47 5.50 6.70
C LEU A 63 17.63 4.18 5.93
N ALA A 64 16.64 3.78 5.12
CA ALA A 64 16.77 2.61 4.27
C ALA A 64 17.83 2.82 3.19
N LYS A 65 18.63 1.77 2.94
CA LYS A 65 19.49 1.70 1.75
C LYS A 65 18.61 1.71 0.49
N PRO A 66 19.02 2.36 -0.62
CA PRO A 66 18.21 2.47 -1.83
C PRO A 66 17.67 1.13 -2.35
N GLU A 67 18.47 0.06 -2.28
CA GLU A 67 18.07 -1.31 -2.67
C GLU A 67 16.89 -1.83 -1.84
N ARG A 68 16.93 -1.61 -0.51
CA ARG A 68 15.87 -2.03 0.42
C ARG A 68 14.60 -1.19 0.28
N ILE A 69 14.71 0.05 -0.21
CA ILE A 69 13.53 0.92 -0.41
C ILE A 69 12.60 0.29 -1.45
N SER A 70 13.13 -0.17 -2.59
CA SER A 70 12.30 -0.79 -3.63
C SER A 70 11.62 -2.07 -3.15
N GLU A 71 12.34 -2.91 -2.39
CA GLU A 71 11.78 -4.10 -1.75
C GLU A 71 10.68 -3.75 -0.74
N MET A 72 10.92 -2.76 0.12
CA MET A 72 9.94 -2.28 1.11
C MET A 72 8.69 -1.71 0.43
N VAL A 73 8.85 -0.93 -0.64
CA VAL A 73 7.74 -0.39 -1.44
C VAL A 73 6.90 -1.52 -2.05
N ASN A 74 7.54 -2.54 -2.64
CA ASN A 74 6.84 -3.71 -3.15
C ASN A 74 6.12 -4.49 -2.05
N PHE A 75 6.76 -4.66 -0.90
CA PHE A 75 6.16 -5.31 0.26
C PHE A 75 4.91 -4.57 0.75
N ILE A 76 4.98 -3.24 0.90
CA ILE A 76 3.82 -2.43 1.30
C ILE A 76 2.68 -2.57 0.27
N ALA A 77 2.99 -2.58 -1.03
CA ALA A 77 1.99 -2.78 -2.07
C ALA A 77 1.27 -4.14 -1.95
N GLN A 78 2.01 -5.21 -1.67
CA GLN A 78 1.44 -6.55 -1.44
C GLN A 78 0.57 -6.60 -0.18
N GLN A 79 1.04 -6.01 0.92
CA GLN A 79 0.26 -5.95 2.17
C GLN A 79 -1.02 -5.12 1.99
N TYR A 80 -0.94 -4.01 1.27
CA TYR A 80 -2.11 -3.20 0.92
C TYR A 80 -3.14 -4.01 0.11
N LEU A 81 -2.70 -4.77 -0.90
CA LEU A 81 -3.58 -5.61 -1.69
C LEU A 81 -4.32 -6.64 -0.84
N LEU A 82 -3.59 -7.33 0.04
CA LEU A 82 -4.18 -8.34 0.92
C LEU A 82 -5.20 -7.73 1.89
N PHE A 83 -4.87 -6.59 2.48
CA PHE A 83 -5.77 -5.84 3.35
C PHE A 83 -7.03 -5.39 2.59
N GLN A 84 -6.86 -4.70 1.46
CA GLN A 84 -7.99 -4.15 0.72
C GLN A 84 -8.88 -5.23 0.08
N ALA A 85 -8.35 -6.42 -0.23
CA ALA A 85 -9.15 -7.54 -0.72
C ALA A 85 -10.04 -8.17 0.37
N GLN A 86 -9.70 -7.99 1.65
CA GLN A 86 -10.44 -8.53 2.79
C GLN A 86 -11.39 -7.51 3.42
N GLU A 87 -11.06 -6.22 3.29
CA GLU A 87 -11.73 -5.16 4.02
C GLU A 87 -12.66 -4.30 3.15
N ASN A 88 -13.80 -3.92 3.72
CA ASN A 88 -14.75 -3.01 3.09
C ASN A 88 -14.56 -1.58 3.65
N ILE A 89 -14.23 -0.62 2.79
CA ILE A 89 -14.01 0.78 3.18
C ILE A 89 -15.24 1.45 3.80
N ASN A 90 -16.44 0.93 3.53
CA ASN A 90 -17.70 1.45 4.06
C ASN A 90 -18.11 0.79 5.39
N ASP A 91 -17.32 -0.15 5.92
CA ASP A 91 -17.57 -0.78 7.21
C ASP A 91 -17.29 0.21 8.36
N GLU A 92 -18.13 0.21 9.38
CA GLU A 92 -17.96 1.05 10.57
C GLU A 92 -16.67 0.72 11.34
N LEU A 93 -16.21 -0.53 11.27
CA LEU A 93 -14.99 -1.01 11.92
C LEU A 93 -13.73 -0.74 11.09
N PHE A 94 -13.87 -0.30 9.83
CA PHE A 94 -12.75 -0.07 8.92
C PHE A 94 -11.65 0.85 9.50
N PRO A 95 -11.95 1.95 10.22
CA PRO A 95 -10.92 2.77 10.84
C PRO A 95 -10.06 2.01 11.86
N SER A 96 -10.68 1.16 12.68
CA SER A 96 -9.97 0.32 13.65
C SER A 96 -9.12 -0.75 12.97
N LEU A 97 -9.64 -1.37 11.90
CA LEU A 97 -8.93 -2.37 11.11
C LEU A 97 -7.73 -1.76 10.39
N LEU A 98 -7.88 -0.54 9.84
CA LEU A 98 -6.78 0.21 9.23
C LEU A 98 -5.68 0.56 10.25
N ILE A 99 -6.03 0.95 11.48
CA ILE A 99 -5.06 1.23 12.54
C ILE A 99 -4.28 -0.05 12.88
N ASN A 100 -4.98 -1.17 13.08
CA ASN A 100 -4.35 -2.45 13.37
C ASN A 100 -3.43 -2.91 12.24
N PHE A 101 -3.89 -2.77 10.99
CA PHE A 101 -3.09 -3.05 9.81
C PHE A 101 -1.80 -2.22 9.78
N VAL A 102 -1.90 -0.91 10.03
CA VAL A 102 -0.70 -0.05 10.05
C VAL A 102 0.26 -0.46 11.17
N ASN A 103 -0.24 -0.80 12.36
CA ASN A 103 0.60 -1.24 13.47
C ASN A 103 1.36 -2.53 13.12
N ASN A 104 0.66 -3.52 12.56
CA ASN A 104 1.28 -4.76 12.11
C ASN A 104 2.28 -4.52 10.97
N LEU A 105 1.94 -3.65 10.02
CA LEU A 105 2.84 -3.28 8.92
C LEU A 105 4.13 -2.62 9.43
N VAL A 106 4.06 -1.80 10.47
CA VAL A 106 5.24 -1.20 11.10
C VAL A 106 6.13 -2.28 11.71
N GLU A 107 5.54 -3.22 12.46
CA GLU A 107 6.27 -4.33 13.08
C GLU A 107 6.96 -5.20 12.02
N ASP A 108 6.24 -5.57 10.95
CA ASP A 108 6.78 -6.37 9.85
C ASP A 108 7.91 -5.65 9.10
N ILE A 109 7.78 -4.34 8.86
CA ILE A 109 8.84 -3.55 8.22
C ILE A 109 10.07 -3.49 9.12
N MET A 110 9.89 -3.29 10.43
CA MET A 110 11.00 -3.31 11.39
C MET A 110 11.71 -4.66 11.35
N LEU A 111 10.97 -5.76 11.48
CA LEU A 111 11.49 -7.13 11.50
C LEU A 111 12.09 -7.58 10.16
N ARG A 112 11.69 -6.99 9.04
CA ARG A 112 12.21 -7.40 7.73
C ARG A 112 13.41 -6.58 7.28
N TYR A 113 13.41 -5.27 7.54
CA TYR A 113 14.37 -4.34 6.94
C TYR A 113 15.30 -3.67 7.95
N TYR A 114 14.97 -3.73 9.24
CA TYR A 114 15.69 -3.02 10.31
C TYR A 114 16.13 -3.92 11.47
N SER A 115 15.64 -5.15 11.59
CA SER A 115 16.20 -6.10 12.54
C SER A 115 17.50 -6.69 11.98
N TYR A 116 18.58 -6.46 12.73
CA TYR A 116 19.98 -6.85 12.53
C TYR A 116 20.77 -6.05 11.46
N ALA A 117 21.50 -5.03 11.93
CA ALA A 117 22.76 -5.25 12.64
C ALA A 117 22.72 -4.58 14.02
#